data_AF-A0A975ZAB2-F1
#
_entry.id   AF-A0A975ZAB2-F1
#
_cell.length_a   1.000
_cell.length_b   1.000
_cell.length_c   1.000
_cell.angle_alpha   90.00
_cell.angle_beta   90.00
_cell.angle_gamma   90.00
#
_symmetry.space_group_name_H-M   'P 1'
#
loop_
_entity.id
_entity.type
_entity.pdbx_description
1 polymer ?
#
loop_
_entity_poly.entity_id
_entity_poly.type
_entity_poly.pdbx_seq_one_letter_code
_entity_poly.pdbx_strand_id
1 'polypeptide(L)' 'MTRPGARPGVKGTTISISALAYRWGFNSNAHFSRIFKREFDTTPSEFLKRRVHESMGDIVD' A
#
# COMPACT_ATOMS: atom_id res chain seq x y z
N MET A 1 6.63 24.41 -28.12
CA MET A 1 7.05 25.25 -26.97
C MET A 1 5.81 25.40 -26.10
N THR A 2 5.61 24.73 -24.97
CA THR A 2 6.47 24.44 -23.81
C THR A 2 6.42 22.95 -23.41
N ARG A 3 7.44 22.53 -22.66
CA ARG A 3 8.01 21.18 -22.49
C ARG A 3 7.24 20.33 -21.43
N PRO A 4 7.80 19.26 -20.84
CA PRO A 4 7.38 17.88 -21.04
C PRO A 4 6.90 17.17 -19.74
N GLY A 5 6.30 15.99 -19.90
CA GLY A 5 6.34 14.90 -18.91
C GLY A 5 6.21 15.23 -17.43
N ALA A 6 4.97 15.37 -16.95
CA ALA A 6 4.67 15.05 -15.55
C ALA A 6 4.17 13.60 -15.49
N ARG A 7 5.09 12.62 -15.64
CA ARG A 7 4.82 11.30 -15.05
C ARG A 7 5.12 11.47 -13.57
N PRO A 8 4.13 11.41 -12.66
CA PRO A 8 4.44 11.38 -11.24
C PRO A 8 5.34 10.16 -11.01
N GLY A 9 6.60 10.42 -10.68
CA GLY A 9 7.51 9.38 -10.25
C GLY A 9 6.85 8.69 -9.06
N VAL A 10 6.52 7.42 -9.21
CA VAL A 10 6.13 6.54 -8.12
C VAL A 10 7.34 6.41 -7.20
N LYS A 11 7.51 7.39 -6.32
CA LYS A 11 8.60 7.43 -5.35
C LYS A 11 8.34 6.38 -4.30
N GLY A 12 9.21 5.36 -4.28
CA GLY A 12 9.44 4.50 -3.14
C GLY A 12 8.49 3.31 -3.03
N THR A 13 9.08 2.14 -2.81
CA THR A 13 8.47 0.83 -2.50
C THR A 13 7.71 0.81 -1.17
N THR A 14 7.13 1.94 -0.74
CA THR A 14 6.28 2.02 0.46
C THR A 14 4.86 1.68 0.03
N ILE A 15 4.52 0.39 0.07
CA ILE A 15 3.16 -0.06 -0.21
C ILE A 15 2.22 0.56 0.83
N SER A 16 1.51 1.61 0.42
CA SER A 16 0.52 2.28 1.26
C SER A 16 -0.82 1.55 1.17
N ILE A 17 -1.65 1.64 2.21
CA ILE A 17 -3.01 1.07 2.23
C ILE A 17 -3.80 1.53 1.00
N SER A 18 -3.61 2.78 0.57
CA SER A 18 -4.28 3.36 -0.61
C SER A 18 -3.84 2.70 -1.91
N ALA A 19 -2.57 2.33 -2.02
CA ALA A 19 -2.04 1.62 -3.18
C ALA A 19 -2.55 0.17 -3.24
N LEU A 20 -2.65 -0.49 -2.08
CA LEU A 20 -3.22 -1.84 -2.00
C LEU A 20 -4.72 -1.85 -2.33
N ALA A 21 -5.46 -0.88 -1.78
CA ALA A 21 -6.86 -0.65 -2.10
C ALA A 21 -7.05 -0.43 -3.61
N TYR A 22 -6.27 0.47 -4.21
CA TYR A 22 -6.32 0.72 -5.65
C TYR A 22 -6.02 -0.52 -6.48
N ARG A 23 -5.02 -1.32 -6.11
CA ARG A 23 -4.65 -2.57 -6.78
C ARG A 23 -5.75 -3.63 -6.71
N TRP A 24 -6.57 -3.62 -5.67
CA TRP A 24 -7.73 -4.49 -5.53
C TRP A 24 -9.01 -3.91 -6.15
N GLY A 25 -8.95 -2.72 -6.76
CA GLY A 25 -10.10 -2.06 -7.38
C GLY A 25 -10.94 -1.21 -6.42
N PHE A 26 -10.45 -0.96 -5.20
CA PHE A 26 -11.10 -0.07 -4.25
C PHE A 26 -10.64 1.37 -4.42
N ASN A 27 -11.61 2.28 -4.52
CA ASN A 27 -11.36 3.73 -4.54
C ASN A 27 -11.26 4.36 -3.14
N SER A 28 -11.45 3.59 -2.07
CA SER A 28 -11.44 4.12 -0.70
C SER A 28 -10.89 3.14 0.33
N ASN A 29 -9.89 3.59 1.08
CA ASN A 29 -9.25 2.83 2.16
C ASN A 29 -10.23 2.41 3.27
N ALA A 30 -11.26 3.21 3.55
CA ALA A 30 -12.25 2.90 4.58
C ALA A 30 -13.14 1.69 4.19
N HIS A 31 -13.59 1.64 2.93
CA HIS A 31 -14.34 0.50 2.39
C HIS A 31 -13.47 -0.75 2.33
N PHE A 32 -12.26 -0.58 1.81
CA PHE A 32 -11.26 -1.63 1.75
C PHE A 32 -10.99 -2.25 3.13
N SER A 33 -10.72 -1.44 4.16
CA SER A 33 -10.40 -1.93 5.50
C SER A 33 -11.55 -2.70 6.15
N ARG A 34 -12.80 -2.28 5.91
CA ARG A 34 -14.00 -2.96 6.42
C ARG A 34 -14.16 -4.35 5.83
N ILE A 35 -14.00 -4.48 4.52
CA ILE A 35 -14.12 -5.75 3.81
C ILE A 35 -12.91 -6.63 4.14
N PHE A 36 -11.71 -6.08 4.06
CA PHE A 36 -10.47 -6.80 4.35
C PHE A 36 -10.48 -7.41 5.76
N LYS A 37 -10.91 -6.64 6.77
CA LYS A 37 -11.03 -7.17 8.14
C LYS A 37 -12.07 -8.30 8.24
N ARG A 38 -13.17 -8.24 7.49
CA ARG A 38 -14.18 -9.31 7.49
C ARG A 38 -13.69 -10.59 6.83
N GLU A 39 -12.94 -10.46 5.73
CA GLU A 39 -12.46 -11.62 4.95
C GLU A 39 -11.17 -12.22 5.51
N PHE A 40 -10.27 -11.41 6.07
CA PHE A 40 -8.93 -11.82 6.52
C PHE A 40 -8.74 -11.78 8.04
N ASP A 41 -9.78 -11.41 8.80
CA ASP A 41 -9.75 -11.19 10.27
C ASP A 41 -8.65 -10.22 10.75
N THR A 42 -8.02 -9.49 9.83
CA THR A 42 -6.87 -8.63 10.11
C THR A 42 -7.02 -7.30 9.39
N THR A 43 -6.41 -6.24 9.91
CA THR A 43 -6.48 -4.94 9.23
C THR A 43 -5.40 -4.84 8.15
N PRO A 44 -5.68 -4.19 7.01
CA PRO A 44 -4.66 -3.99 5.99
C PRO A 44 -3.47 -3.17 6.48
N SER A 45 -3.68 -2.30 7.48
CA SER A 45 -2.61 -1.56 8.16
C SER A 45 -1.65 -2.50 8.88
N GLU A 46 -2.17 -3.48 9.64
CA GLU A 46 -1.34 -4.47 10.35
C GLU A 46 -0.61 -5.40 9.37
N PHE A 47 -1.29 -5.83 8.31
CA PHE A 47 -0.69 -6.63 7.26
C PHE A 47 0.48 -5.91 6.57
N LEU A 48 0.30 -4.63 6.23
CA LEU A 48 1.36 -3.82 5.65
C LEU A 48 2.49 -3.55 6.64
N LYS A 49 2.17 -3.31 7.91
CA LYS A 49 3.18 -3.14 8.97
C LYS A 49 4.07 -4.38 9.07
N ARG A 50 3.49 -5.58 9.05
CA ARG A 50 4.22 -6.86 9.02
C ARG A 50 5.08 -7.02 7.75
N ARG A 51 4.51 -6.73 6.57
CA ARG A 51 5.22 -6.84 5.28
C ARG A 51 6.36 -5.85 5.11
N VAL A 52 6.19 -4.61 5.60
CA VAL A 52 7.25 -3.59 5.58
C VAL A 52 8.38 -4.00 6.53
N HIS A 53 8.06 -4.61 7.67
CA HIS A 53 9.08 -5.15 8.59
C HIS A 53 9.86 -6.32 7.96
N GLU A 54 9.21 -7.20 7.18
CA GLU A 54 9.88 -8.31 6.50
C GLU A 54 10.72 -7.91 5.27
N SER A 55 10.43 -6.79 4.59
CA SER A 55 11.21 -6.37 3.41
C SER A 55 12.26 -5.29 3.70
N MET A 56 12.31 -4.76 4.92
CA MET A 56 13.32 -3.81 5.40
C MET A 56 14.00 -4.26 6.70
N GLY A 57 13.78 -5.50 7.13
CA GLY A 57 14.34 -6.08 8.35
C GLY A 57 15.61 -6.93 8.14
N ASP A 58 15.85 -7.47 6.94
CA ASP A 58 17.02 -8.33 6.67
C ASP A 58 18.31 -7.55 6.33
N ILE A 59 18.59 -6.47 7.05
CA ILE A 59 19.92 -5.82 7.05
C ILE A 59 20.47 -5.60 8.47
N VAL A 60 19.80 -6.09 9.53
CA VAL A 60 20.32 -6.00 10.91
C VAL A 60 20.02 -7.24 11.75
N ASP A 61 20.86 -8.27 11.58
CA ASP A 61 21.61 -8.94 12.66
C ASP A 61 23.03 -9.19 12.15
#